data_AF-A0A9N8N698-F1
#
_entry.id   AF-A0A9N8N698-F1
#
_cell.length_a   1.000
_cell.length_b   1.000
_cell.length_c   1.000
_cell.angle_alpha   90.00
_cell.angle_beta   90.00
_cell.angle_gamma   90.00
#
_symmetry.space_group_name_H-M   'P 1'
#
loop_
_entity.id
_entity.type
_entity.pdbx_description
1 polymer ?
#
loop_
_entity_poly.entity_id
_entity_poly.type
_entity_poly.pdbx_seq_one_letter_code
_entity_poly.pdbx_strand_id
1 'polypeptide(L)' 'MKPPSAQQREALASLQRYAPQWTLFLDWIQENRTRCMTECARADDEIHTRRLQGQTFVLTELLEALTPKR' A
#
# COMPACT_ATOMS: atom_id res chain seq x y z
N MET A 1 -1.61 10.64 19.09
CA MET A 1 -1.03 11.35 17.93
C MET A 1 -1.81 12.65 17.71
N LYS A 2 -1.14 13.76 17.39
CA LYS A 2 -1.83 15.03 17.08
C LYS A 2 -2.42 14.96 15.67
N PRO A 3 -3.62 15.53 15.43
CA PRO A 3 -4.17 15.57 14.08
C PRO A 3 -3.28 16.42 13.16
N PRO A 4 -3.11 16.02 11.88
CA PRO A 4 -2.27 16.75 10.94
C PRO A 4 -2.76 18.19 10.75
N SER A 5 -1.80 19.11 10.63
CA SER A 5 -2.06 20.53 10.42
C SER A 5 -2.75 20.78 9.08
N ALA A 6 -3.33 21.98 8.90
CA ALA A 6 -3.95 22.37 7.64
C ALA A 6 -2.97 22.24 6.46
N GLN A 7 -1.73 22.69 6.64
CA GLN A 7 -0.66 22.59 5.64
C GLN A 7 -0.30 21.13 5.30
N GLN A 8 -0.29 20.23 6.28
CA GLN A 8 -0.03 18.80 6.06
C GLN A 8 -1.18 18.13 5.29
N ARG A 9 -2.43 18.50 5.58
CA ARG A 9 -3.60 17.99 4.83
C ARG A 9 -3.59 18.50 3.39
N GLU A 10 -3.19 19.74 3.17
CA GLU A 10 -3.12 20.35 1.86
C GLU A 10 -1.99 19.77 0.99
N ALA A 11 -0.82 19.48 1.60
CA ALA A 11 0.26 18.76 0.94
C ALA A 11 -0.14 17.33 0.55
N LEU A 12 -0.82 16.60 1.45
CA LEU A 12 -1.38 15.28 1.16
C LEU A 12 -2.41 15.34 0.04
N ALA A 13 -3.33 16.31 0.10
CA ALA A 13 -4.32 16.53 -0.94
C ALA A 13 -3.66 16.86 -2.29
N SER A 14 -2.60 17.69 -2.31
CA SER A 14 -1.88 18.03 -3.54
C SER A 14 -1.16 16.83 -4.17
N LEU A 15 -0.54 15.96 -3.35
CA LEU A 15 0.07 14.72 -3.83
C LEU A 15 -0.97 13.76 -4.41
N GLN A 16 -2.15 13.70 -3.79
CA GLN A 16 -3.26 12.86 -4.23
C GLN A 16 -3.98 13.42 -5.47
N ARG A 17 -3.96 14.75 -5.69
CA ARG A 17 -4.77 15.41 -6.72
C ARG A 17 -4.17 15.31 -8.12
N TYR A 18 -2.84 15.32 -8.28
CA TYR A 18 -2.21 15.47 -9.61
C TYR A 18 -0.77 14.96 -9.73
N ALA A 19 -0.55 13.65 -9.85
CA ALA A 19 0.66 13.18 -10.52
C ALA A 19 0.47 11.77 -11.12
N PRO A 20 0.74 11.56 -12.43
CA PRO A 20 0.86 10.21 -13.00
C PRO A 20 1.77 9.29 -12.18
N GLN A 21 2.76 9.88 -11.50
CA GLN A 21 3.68 9.19 -10.59
C GLN A 21 2.98 8.63 -9.34
N TRP A 22 1.93 9.28 -8.84
CA TRP A 22 1.15 8.78 -7.71
C TRP A 22 0.33 7.56 -8.11
N THR A 23 -0.33 7.61 -9.27
CA THR A 23 -1.05 6.45 -9.82
C THR A 23 -0.08 5.29 -10.09
N LEU A 24 1.06 5.55 -10.73
CA LEU A 24 2.10 4.53 -10.95
C LEU A 24 2.62 3.93 -9.64
N PHE A 25 2.74 4.74 -8.58
CA PHE A 25 3.14 4.26 -7.27
C PHE A 25 2.08 3.35 -6.63
N LEU A 26 0.81 3.72 -6.70
CA LEU A 26 -0.29 2.87 -6.22
C LEU A 26 -0.39 1.56 -7.01
N ASP A 27 -0.27 1.63 -8.34
CA ASP A 27 -0.26 0.46 -9.22
C ASP A 27 0.90 -0.47 -8.89
N TRP A 28 2.09 0.10 -8.63
CA TRP A 28 3.25 -0.67 -8.19
C TRP A 28 3.02 -1.37 -6.84
N ILE A 29 2.41 -0.70 -5.85
CA ILE A 29 2.06 -1.34 -4.56
C ILE A 29 1.07 -2.49 -4.79
N GLN A 30 0.04 -2.26 -5.61
CA GLN A 30 -0.98 -3.26 -5.94
C GLN A 30 -0.38 -4.48 -6.65
N GLU A 31 0.55 -4.27 -7.58
CA GLU A 31 1.26 -5.34 -8.28
C GLU A 31 2.09 -6.18 -7.31
N ASN A 32 2.86 -5.54 -6.42
CA ASN A 32 3.66 -6.25 -5.42
C ASN A 32 2.78 -7.03 -4.44
N ARG A 33 1.64 -6.46 -4.01
CA ARG A 33 0.69 -7.18 -3.16
C ARG A 33 0.20 -8.47 -3.84
N THR A 34 -0.12 -8.37 -5.13
CA THR A 34 -0.58 -9.50 -5.94
C THR A 34 0.50 -10.57 -6.12
N ARG A 35 1.76 -10.15 -6.33
CA ARG A 35 2.92 -11.05 -6.37
C ARG A 35 3.10 -11.79 -5.04
N CYS A 36 3.12 -11.06 -3.91
CA CYS A 36 3.21 -11.67 -2.58
C CYS A 36 2.10 -12.69 -2.31
N MET A 37 0.85 -12.39 -2.70
CA MET A 37 -0.27 -13.33 -2.57
C MET A 37 -0.08 -14.58 -3.43
N THR A 38 0.39 -14.41 -4.67
CA THR A 38 0.62 -15.52 -5.60
C THR A 38 1.76 -16.41 -5.13
N GLU A 39 2.85 -15.82 -4.65
CA GLU A 39 3.97 -16.54 -4.05
C GLU A 39 3.53 -17.25 -2.77
N CYS A 40 2.72 -16.59 -1.93
CA CYS A 40 2.22 -17.18 -0.69
C CYS A 40 1.36 -18.41 -0.95
N ALA A 41 0.55 -18.39 -2.01
CA ALA A 41 -0.28 -19.53 -2.41
C ALA A 41 0.52 -20.72 -2.96
N ARG A 42 1.80 -20.51 -3.30
CA ARG A 42 2.72 -21.51 -3.84
C ARG A 42 3.85 -21.89 -2.87
N ALA A 43 3.88 -21.27 -1.69
CA ALA A 43 4.92 -21.49 -0.71
C ALA A 43 4.62 -22.77 0.10
N ASP A 44 5.59 -23.69 0.13
CA ASP A 44 5.51 -24.92 0.93
C ASP A 44 6.21 -24.80 2.29
N ASP A 45 6.94 -23.70 2.52
CA ASP A 45 7.64 -23.41 3.77
C ASP A 45 6.84 -22.47 4.68
N GLU A 46 6.66 -22.85 5.95
CA GLU A 46 5.85 -22.10 6.91
C GLU A 46 6.45 -20.72 7.22
N ILE A 47 7.79 -20.62 7.32
CA ILE A 47 8.48 -19.36 7.59
C ILE A 47 8.30 -18.41 6.40
N HIS A 48 8.47 -18.92 5.19
CA HIS A 48 8.25 -18.18 3.95
C HIS A 48 6.80 -17.70 3.82
N THR A 49 5.85 -18.58 4.10
CA THR A 49 4.41 -18.27 4.11
C THR A 49 4.09 -17.14 5.08
N ARG A 50 4.54 -17.23 6.35
CA ARG A 50 4.32 -16.17 7.35
C ARG A 50 4.93 -14.84 6.94
N ARG A 51 6.12 -14.86 6.33
CA ARG A 51 6.76 -13.64 5.82
C ARG A 51 5.92 -12.98 4.73
N LEU A 52 5.46 -13.77 3.75
CA LEU A 52 4.65 -13.27 2.64
C LEU A 52 3.28 -12.76 3.12
N GLN A 53 2.65 -13.44 4.07
CA GLN A 53 1.42 -12.95 4.71
C GLN A 53 1.62 -11.60 5.39
N GLY A 54 2.72 -11.42 6.14
CA GLY A 54 3.06 -10.13 6.74
C GLY A 54 3.30 -9.02 5.70
N GLN A 55 3.97 -9.35 4.59
CA GLN A 55 4.16 -8.41 3.47
C GLN A 55 2.84 -8.03 2.81
N THR A 56 1.97 -9.00 2.52
CA THR A 56 0.63 -8.76 1.97
C THR A 56 -0.22 -7.89 2.91
N PHE A 57 -0.14 -8.11 4.22
CA PHE A 57 -0.82 -7.29 5.22
C PHE A 57 -0.36 -5.83 5.14
N VAL A 58 0.95 -5.58 5.22
CA VAL A 58 1.52 -4.21 5.16
C VAL A 58 1.15 -3.50 3.85
N LEU A 59 1.22 -4.20 2.71
CA LEU A 59 0.86 -3.63 1.41
C LEU A 59 -0.64 -3.29 1.33
N THR A 60 -1.49 -4.08 1.99
CA THR A 60 -2.94 -3.80 2.08
C THR A 60 -3.20 -2.54 2.92
N GLU A 61 -2.59 -2.44 4.10
CA GLU A 61 -2.70 -1.26 4.96
C GLU A 61 -2.21 0.02 4.25
N LEU A 62 -1.11 -0.08 3.49
CA LEU A 62 -0.60 1.02 2.66
C LEU A 62 -1.62 1.44 1.60
N LEU A 63 -2.20 0.49 0.85
CA LEU A 63 -3.23 0.81 -0.14
C LEU A 63 -4.45 1.47 0.49
N GLU A 64 -4.92 0.97 1.64
CA GLU A 64 -6.07 1.55 2.34
C GLU A 64 -5.80 2.96 2.87
N ALA A 65 -4.58 3.23 3.34
CA ALA A 65 -4.17 4.54 3.83
C ALA A 65 -3.97 5.56 2.68
N LEU A 66 -3.50 5.09 1.53
CA LEU A 66 -3.16 5.94 0.38
C LEU A 66 -4.33 6.14 -0.59
N THR A 67 -5.32 5.24 -0.59
CA THR A 67 -6.52 5.35 -1.44
C THR A 67 -7.55 6.27 -0.78
N PRO A 68 -8.06 7.30 -1.48
CA PRO A 68 -9.07 8.20 -0.93
C PRO A 68 -10.34 7.44 -0.52
N LYS A 69 -10.81 7.63 0.71
CA LYS A 69 -12.12 7.15 1.16
C LYS A 69 -13.19 8.08 0.57
N ARG A 70 -14.14 7.50 -0.18
CA ARG A 70 -15.29 8.23 -0.74
C ARG A 70 -16.18 8.78 0.37
#